data_AF-A0A0F9F6M3-F1
#
_entry.id   AF-A0A0F9F6M3-F1
#
_cell.length_a   1.000
_cell.length_b   1.000
_cell.length_c   1.000
_cell.angle_alpha   90.00
_cell.angle_beta   90.00
_cell.angle_gamma   90.00
#
_symmetry.space_group_name_H-M   'P 1'
#
loop_
_entity.id
_entity.type
_entity.pdbx_description
1 polymer ?
#
loop_
_entity_poly.entity_id
_entity_poly.type
_entity_poly.pdbx_seq_one_letter_code
_entity_poly.pdbx_strand_id
1 'polypeptide(L)'
;MEEFYQKYIKDCDLLAFDTETRKGQITCISFAPSPTIAIVIPFVEKTPNPDYNYWKDPEDEKSAWRFVQKVLDSPVPKLAQNGLYDLQYLWTPHGISVRNFSEDTMLLHHSIYIELPKGLGFLGSIYTEEVAWKLMRTRSKDSVEKKDE
;
A
#
# COMPACT_ATOMS: atom_id res chain seq x y z
N MET A 1 -6.05 -12.54 10.64
CA MET A 1 -5.92 -12.34 9.18
C MET A 1 -7.03 -13.05 8.41
N GLU A 2 -7.22 -14.36 8.57
CA GLU A 2 -8.25 -15.10 7.80
C GLU A 2 -9.68 -14.58 8.05
N GLU A 3 -10.04 -14.28 9.30
CA GLU A 3 -11.36 -13.70 9.61
C GLU A 3 -11.61 -12.39 8.88
N PHE A 4 -10.60 -11.50 8.81
CA PHE A 4 -10.70 -10.24 8.08
C PHE A 4 -10.91 -10.49 6.58
N TYR A 5 -10.22 -11.47 6.01
CA TYR A 5 -10.39 -11.83 4.60
C TYR A 5 -11.81 -12.31 4.31
N GLN A 6 -12.31 -13.25 5.10
CA GLN A 6 -13.66 -13.80 4.91
C GLN A 6 -14.73 -12.73 5.09
N LYS A 7 -14.54 -11.82 6.06
CA LYS A 7 -15.54 -10.81 6.40
C LYS A 7 -15.54 -9.61 5.47
N TYR A 8 -14.37 -9.17 4.99
CA TYR A 8 -14.24 -7.88 4.31
C TYR A 8 -13.62 -7.94 2.92
N ILE A 9 -12.72 -8.90 2.62
CA ILE A 9 -11.97 -8.89 1.34
C ILE A 9 -12.62 -9.78 0.29
N LYS A 10 -13.04 -10.99 0.67
CA LYS A 10 -13.43 -12.06 -0.26
C LYS A 10 -14.45 -11.61 -1.32
N ASP A 11 -15.45 -10.84 -0.88
CA ASP A 11 -16.60 -10.44 -1.68
C ASP A 11 -16.67 -8.91 -1.87
N CYS A 12 -15.55 -8.17 -1.67
CA CYS A 12 -15.53 -6.74 -1.97
C CYS A 12 -15.42 -6.48 -3.48
N ASP A 13 -16.01 -5.38 -3.94
CA ASP A 13 -16.04 -5.02 -5.36
C ASP A 13 -14.70 -4.50 -5.87
N LEU A 14 -13.95 -3.81 -4.99
CA LEU A 14 -12.66 -3.19 -5.31
C LEU A 14 -11.77 -3.20 -4.06
N LEU A 15 -10.53 -3.64 -4.23
CA LEU A 15 -9.56 -3.73 -3.14
C LEU A 15 -8.41 -2.76 -3.37
N ALA A 16 -8.30 -1.74 -2.51
CA ALA A 16 -7.13 -0.88 -2.51
C ALA A 16 -5.96 -1.56 -1.79
N PHE A 17 -4.73 -1.34 -2.27
CA PHE A 17 -3.52 -1.75 -1.60
C PHE A 17 -2.41 -0.70 -1.72
N ASP A 18 -1.47 -0.72 -0.77
CA ASP A 18 -0.34 0.21 -0.71
C ASP A 18 0.83 -0.44 0.03
N THR A 19 2.06 -0.19 -0.42
CA THR A 19 3.29 -0.68 0.20
C THR A 19 4.15 0.45 0.77
N GLU A 20 4.73 0.20 1.94
CA GLU A 20 5.77 1.06 2.50
C GLU A 20 7.11 0.36 2.36
N THR A 21 8.09 1.01 1.76
CA THR A 21 9.38 0.38 1.44
C THR A 21 10.54 1.04 2.17
N ARG A 22 11.61 0.29 2.41
CA ARG A 22 12.89 0.80 2.94
C ARG A 22 14.01 -0.13 2.53
N LYS A 23 15.15 0.43 2.07
CA LYS A 23 16.35 -0.34 1.68
C LYS A 23 16.05 -1.48 0.68
N GLY A 24 15.17 -1.26 -0.30
CA GLY A 24 14.85 -2.26 -1.33
C GLY A 24 13.87 -3.36 -0.90
N GLN A 25 13.26 -3.24 0.28
CA GLN A 25 12.34 -4.24 0.87
C GLN A 25 11.00 -3.59 1.25
N ILE A 26 9.91 -4.37 1.18
CA ILE A 26 8.61 -3.98 1.75
C ILE A 26 8.68 -4.07 3.28
N THR A 27 8.41 -2.94 3.94
CA THR A 27 8.35 -2.83 5.41
C THR A 27 6.96 -3.15 5.96
N CYS A 28 5.92 -2.79 5.21
CA CYS A 28 4.55 -3.22 5.43
C CYS A 28 3.74 -3.09 4.14
N ILE A 29 2.63 -3.81 4.08
CA ILE A 29 1.62 -3.68 3.04
C ILE A 29 0.25 -3.53 3.70
N SER A 30 -0.61 -2.73 3.09
CA SER A 30 -1.98 -2.54 3.57
C SER A 30 -3.01 -2.93 2.51
N PHE A 31 -4.20 -3.31 2.98
CA PHE A 31 -5.37 -3.58 2.14
C PHE A 31 -6.58 -2.86 2.70
N ALA A 32 -7.33 -2.17 1.83
CA ALA A 32 -8.55 -1.48 2.19
C ALA A 32 -9.70 -1.92 1.26
N PRO A 33 -10.59 -2.83 1.70
CA PRO A 33 -11.76 -3.25 0.93
C PRO A 33 -12.92 -2.24 0.97
N SER A 34 -12.81 -1.17 1.77
CA SER A 34 -13.81 -0.10 1.86
C SER A 34 -13.15 1.21 2.35
N PRO A 35 -13.82 2.36 2.19
CA PRO A 35 -13.28 3.64 2.66
C PRO A 35 -12.98 3.72 4.16
N THR A 36 -13.67 2.90 4.98
CA THR A 36 -13.63 3.01 6.45
C THR A 36 -12.93 1.83 7.13
N ILE A 37 -12.48 0.83 6.38
CA ILE A 37 -11.87 -0.39 6.93
C ILE A 37 -10.60 -0.70 6.15
N ALA A 38 -9.50 -0.86 6.88
CA ALA A 38 -8.23 -1.30 6.33
C ALA A 38 -7.51 -2.24 7.31
N ILE A 39 -6.62 -3.06 6.78
CA ILE A 39 -5.67 -3.87 7.54
C ILE A 39 -4.25 -3.55 7.09
N VAL A 40 -3.33 -3.43 8.04
CA VAL A 40 -1.89 -3.27 7.78
C VAL A 40 -1.18 -4.55 8.21
N ILE A 41 -0.35 -5.09 7.32
CA ILE A 41 0.49 -6.26 7.53
C ILE A 41 1.94 -5.77 7.62
N PRO A 42 2.48 -5.60 8.83
CA PRO A 42 3.86 -5.19 9.02
C PRO A 42 4.84 -6.36 8.90
N PHE A 43 6.04 -6.08 8.41
CA PHE A 43 7.16 -7.02 8.32
C PHE A 43 8.40 -6.47 9.02
N VAL A 44 8.63 -5.15 8.90
CA VAL A 44 9.78 -4.48 9.50
C VAL A 44 9.35 -3.58 10.66
N GLU A 45 9.94 -3.80 11.83
CA GLU A 45 9.77 -2.97 13.01
C GLU A 45 10.75 -1.78 13.00
N LYS A 46 10.23 -0.56 13.22
CA LYS A 46 11.02 0.70 13.17
C LYS A 46 11.54 1.15 14.56
N THR A 47 11.05 0.54 15.64
CA THR A 47 11.42 0.73 17.06
C THR A 47 12.64 -0.11 17.42
N PRO A 48 13.29 0.02 18.61
CA PRO A 48 14.68 -0.44 18.85
C PRO A 48 14.80 -1.96 19.04
N ASN A 49 14.19 -2.72 18.14
CA ASN A 49 14.46 -4.13 17.92
C ASN A 49 15.73 -4.23 17.04
N PRO A 50 16.82 -4.86 17.53
CA PRO A 50 18.05 -4.99 16.76
C PRO A 50 17.88 -5.81 15.48
N ASP A 51 16.88 -6.71 15.44
CA ASP A 51 16.66 -7.63 14.33
C ASP A 51 15.69 -7.05 13.27
N TYR A 52 15.06 -5.91 13.56
CA TYR A 52 14.11 -5.22 12.68
C TYR A 52 12.88 -6.06 12.26
N ASN A 53 12.66 -7.25 12.83
CA ASN A 53 11.52 -8.11 12.51
C ASN A 53 10.29 -7.74 13.33
N TYR A 54 9.14 -7.56 12.66
CA TYR A 54 7.88 -7.35 13.35
C TYR A 54 7.34 -8.65 13.98
N TRP A 55 7.40 -9.76 13.23
CA TRP A 55 6.94 -11.06 13.70
C TRP A 55 8.06 -11.74 14.49
N LYS A 56 7.73 -12.21 15.69
CA LYS A 56 8.70 -12.89 16.56
C LYS A 56 9.00 -14.31 16.07
N ASP A 57 7.96 -15.00 15.59
CA ASP A 57 8.07 -16.33 15.02
C ASP A 57 8.19 -16.22 13.48
N PRO A 58 9.24 -16.81 12.87
CA PRO A 58 9.35 -16.89 11.41
C PRO A 58 8.14 -17.56 10.73
N GLU A 59 7.42 -18.47 11.40
CA GLU A 59 6.21 -19.07 10.83
C GLU A 59 5.01 -18.11 10.79
N ASP A 60 4.93 -17.17 11.74
CA ASP A 60 3.93 -16.10 11.70
C ASP A 60 4.21 -15.16 10.53
N GLU A 61 5.48 -14.81 10.30
CA GLU A 61 5.89 -14.00 9.15
C GLU A 61 5.56 -14.68 7.82
N LYS A 62 5.90 -15.97 7.68
CA LYS A 62 5.54 -16.75 6.50
C LYS A 62 4.03 -16.79 6.29
N SER A 63 3.26 -16.90 7.37
CA SER A 63 1.80 -16.89 7.32
C SER A 63 1.26 -15.52 6.86
N ALA A 64 1.90 -14.42 7.28
CA ALA A 64 1.59 -13.08 6.81
C ALA A 64 1.91 -12.90 5.31
N TRP A 65 3.05 -13.40 4.82
CA TRP A 65 3.37 -13.37 3.39
C TRP A 65 2.42 -14.25 2.56
N ARG A 66 2.06 -15.43 3.04
CA ARG A 66 1.04 -16.29 2.39
C ARG A 66 -0.32 -15.60 2.32
N PHE A 67 -0.68 -14.85 3.36
CA PHE A 67 -1.90 -14.04 3.36
C PHE A 67 -1.84 -12.95 2.28
N VAL A 68 -0.73 -12.20 2.19
CA VAL A 68 -0.52 -11.19 1.14
C VAL A 68 -0.64 -11.80 -0.25
N GLN A 69 0.02 -12.93 -0.50
CA GLN A 69 -0.07 -13.66 -1.78
C GLN A 69 -1.52 -14.07 -2.09
N LYS A 70 -2.24 -14.66 -1.12
CA LYS A 70 -3.65 -15.05 -1.28
C LYS A 70 -4.54 -13.88 -1.64
N VAL A 71 -4.34 -12.72 -1.00
CA VAL A 71 -5.13 -11.51 -1.25
C VAL A 71 -4.85 -10.96 -2.65
N LEU A 72 -3.57 -10.83 -3.03
CA LEU A 72 -3.17 -10.27 -4.32
C LEU A 72 -3.45 -11.18 -5.52
N ASP A 73 -3.48 -12.50 -5.32
CA ASP A 73 -3.86 -13.48 -6.34
C ASP A 73 -5.38 -13.70 -6.46
N SER A 74 -6.17 -13.10 -5.55
CA SER A 74 -7.64 -13.19 -5.62
C SER A 74 -8.19 -12.60 -6.93
N PRO A 75 -9.40 -12.98 -7.38
CA PRO A 75 -10.01 -12.40 -8.58
C PRO A 75 -10.55 -10.98 -8.35
N VAL A 76 -10.60 -10.49 -7.10
CA VAL A 76 -11.08 -9.14 -6.77
C VAL A 76 -10.26 -8.10 -7.55
N PRO A 77 -10.88 -7.08 -8.16
CA PRO A 77 -10.17 -5.97 -8.81
C PRO A 77 -9.30 -5.19 -7.82
N LYS A 78 -8.09 -4.81 -8.22
CA LYS A 78 -7.15 -4.04 -7.37
C LYS A 78 -7.05 -2.59 -7.82
N LEU A 79 -7.00 -1.72 -6.82
CA LEU A 79 -6.78 -0.28 -6.91
C LEU A 79 -5.47 0.08 -6.21
N ALA A 80 -4.69 0.99 -6.79
CA ALA A 80 -3.59 1.65 -6.11
C ALA A 80 -3.46 3.12 -6.55
N GLN A 81 -2.48 3.82 -5.99
CA GLN A 81 -2.04 5.14 -6.44
C GLN A 81 -0.59 5.02 -6.88
N ASN A 82 -0.30 5.27 -8.17
CA ASN A 82 1.04 5.03 -8.71
C ASN A 82 1.51 3.57 -8.48
N GLY A 83 0.60 2.63 -8.70
CA GLY A 83 0.73 1.22 -8.32
C GLY A 83 1.86 0.49 -9.04
N LEU A 84 2.36 1.01 -10.17
CA LEU A 84 3.54 0.45 -10.82
C LEU A 84 4.75 0.37 -9.86
N TYR A 85 4.86 1.34 -8.94
CA TYR A 85 5.88 1.32 -7.90
C TYR A 85 5.70 0.08 -7.00
N ASP A 86 4.51 -0.13 -6.44
CA ASP A 86 4.20 -1.27 -5.58
C ASP A 86 4.40 -2.61 -6.30
N LEU A 87 3.95 -2.70 -7.56
CA LEU A 87 4.10 -3.91 -8.38
C LEU A 87 5.56 -4.31 -8.54
N GLN A 88 6.48 -3.36 -8.72
CA GLN A 88 7.92 -3.65 -8.82
C GLN A 88 8.49 -4.25 -7.54
N TYR A 89 8.07 -3.75 -6.38
CA TYR A 89 8.49 -4.26 -5.06
C TYR A 89 7.80 -5.56 -4.67
N LEU A 90 6.59 -5.83 -5.18
CA LEU A 90 5.95 -7.13 -4.99
C LEU A 90 6.58 -8.20 -5.88
N TRP A 91 6.90 -7.86 -7.12
CA TRP A 91 7.45 -8.83 -8.07
C TRP A 91 8.93 -9.12 -7.82
N THR A 92 9.77 -8.09 -7.75
CA THR A 92 11.23 -8.26 -7.86
C THR A 92 11.85 -8.93 -6.63
N PRO A 93 11.69 -8.42 -5.39
CA PRO A 93 12.24 -9.06 -4.20
C PRO A 93 11.37 -10.19 -3.64
N HIS A 94 10.08 -10.25 -3.98
CA HIS A 94 9.13 -11.18 -3.33
C HIS A 94 8.47 -12.21 -4.25
N GLY A 95 8.58 -12.07 -5.57
CA GLY A 95 7.95 -12.98 -6.53
C GLY A 95 6.43 -13.02 -6.43
N ILE A 96 5.80 -11.95 -5.93
CA ILE A 96 4.35 -11.86 -5.74
C ILE A 96 3.76 -11.13 -6.95
N SER A 97 2.91 -11.83 -7.71
CA SER A 97 2.11 -11.23 -8.77
C SER A 97 0.82 -10.62 -8.21
N VAL A 98 0.36 -9.55 -8.86
CA VAL A 98 -0.95 -8.95 -8.56
C VAL A 98 -1.90 -9.28 -9.70
N ARG A 99 -2.89 -10.14 -9.42
CA ARG A 99 -3.92 -10.50 -10.39
C ARG A 99 -4.93 -9.36 -10.50
N ASN A 100 -5.56 -9.16 -11.66
CA ASN A 100 -6.68 -8.21 -11.82
C ASN A 100 -6.38 -6.80 -11.28
N PHE A 101 -5.18 -6.26 -11.58
CA PHE A 101 -4.86 -4.87 -11.30
C PHE A 101 -5.62 -3.97 -12.28
N SER A 102 -6.71 -3.37 -11.82
CA SER A 102 -7.72 -2.74 -12.67
C SER A 102 -7.62 -1.22 -12.68
N GLU A 103 -7.21 -0.62 -11.56
CA GLU A 103 -7.31 0.83 -11.37
C GLU A 103 -6.05 1.44 -10.74
N ASP A 104 -5.64 2.58 -11.28
CA ASP A 104 -4.61 3.44 -10.70
C ASP A 104 -5.15 4.87 -10.61
N THR A 105 -5.37 5.36 -9.40
CA THR A 105 -5.92 6.70 -9.14
C THR A 105 -5.10 7.82 -9.76
N MET A 106 -3.77 7.67 -9.88
CA MET A 106 -2.91 8.63 -10.55
C MET A 106 -3.21 8.72 -12.06
N LEU A 107 -3.40 7.56 -12.70
CA LEU A 107 -3.70 7.46 -14.14
C LEU A 107 -5.14 7.87 -14.44
N LEU A 108 -6.09 7.46 -13.58
CA LEU A 108 -7.49 7.88 -13.66
C LEU A 108 -7.60 9.41 -13.59
N HIS A 109 -6.95 10.05 -12.61
CA HIS A 109 -6.93 11.51 -12.52
C HIS A 109 -6.27 12.16 -13.74
N HIS A 110 -5.14 11.61 -14.21
CA HIS A 110 -4.46 12.12 -15.40
C HIS A 110 -5.34 12.11 -16.65
N SER A 111 -6.20 11.09 -16.80
CA SER A 111 -7.11 10.97 -17.94
C SER A 111 -8.20 12.05 -17.97
N ILE A 112 -8.57 12.60 -16.80
CA ILE A 112 -9.61 13.63 -16.67
C ILE A 112 -8.98 15.04 -16.66
N TYR A 113 -7.88 15.21 -15.93
CA TYR A 113 -7.24 16.51 -15.70
C TYR A 113 -5.72 16.42 -15.91
N ILE A 114 -5.30 16.46 -17.18
CA ILE A 114 -3.90 16.29 -17.55
C ILE A 114 -2.96 17.33 -16.92
N GLU A 115 -3.41 18.59 -16.81
CA GLU A 115 -2.61 19.72 -16.31
C GLU A 115 -2.50 19.77 -14.77
N LEU A 116 -3.38 19.07 -14.05
CA LEU A 116 -3.42 19.14 -12.58
C LEU A 116 -2.39 18.19 -11.92
N PRO A 117 -1.91 18.51 -10.70
CA PRO A 117 -1.03 17.64 -9.94
C PRO A 117 -1.66 16.26 -9.68
N LYS A 118 -0.88 15.18 -9.74
CA LYS A 118 -1.38 13.80 -9.56
C LYS A 118 -0.96 13.16 -8.25
N GLY A 119 -0.37 13.93 -7.34
CA GLY A 119 0.08 13.42 -6.05
C GLY A 119 -1.09 13.15 -5.12
N LEU A 120 -1.06 12.05 -4.37
CA LEU A 120 -2.16 11.61 -3.50
C LEU A 120 -2.65 12.68 -2.52
N GLY A 121 -1.77 13.56 -2.04
CA GLY A 121 -2.17 14.67 -1.17
C GLY A 121 -3.05 15.71 -1.87
N PHE A 122 -2.79 15.98 -3.16
CA PHE A 122 -3.64 16.82 -3.99
C PHE A 122 -4.96 16.11 -4.29
N LEU A 123 -4.91 14.84 -4.72
CA LEU A 123 -6.13 14.06 -5.02
C LEU A 123 -7.04 13.97 -3.79
N GLY A 124 -6.47 13.73 -2.61
CA GLY A 124 -7.19 13.76 -1.34
C GLY A 124 -7.92 15.08 -1.12
N SER A 125 -7.27 16.21 -1.40
CA SER A 125 -7.88 17.54 -1.20
C SER A 125 -9.04 17.86 -2.15
N ILE A 126 -9.14 17.19 -3.30
CA ILE A 126 -10.16 17.47 -4.31
C ILE A 126 -11.28 16.41 -4.38
N TYR A 127 -10.97 15.16 -4.03
CA TYR A 127 -11.91 14.04 -4.16
C TYR A 127 -12.45 13.52 -2.83
N THR A 128 -11.94 14.02 -1.70
CA THR A 128 -12.34 13.52 -0.37
C THR A 128 -12.61 14.68 0.59
N GLU A 129 -13.35 14.38 1.66
CA GLU A 129 -13.58 15.31 2.78
C GLU A 129 -12.58 15.11 3.92
N GLU A 130 -11.44 14.48 3.62
CA GLU A 130 -10.42 14.15 4.61
C GLU A 130 -9.49 15.34 4.89
N VAL A 131 -9.07 15.45 6.15
CA VAL A 131 -8.09 16.47 6.61
C VAL A 131 -6.76 16.33 5.86
N ALA A 132 -5.96 17.39 5.70
CA ALA A 132 -4.71 17.30 4.92
C ALA A 132 -3.59 16.47 5.60
N TRP A 133 -3.76 15.15 5.75
CA TRP A 133 -2.89 14.24 6.51
C TRP A 133 -1.44 14.23 6.00
N LYS A 134 -1.23 14.45 4.70
CA LYS A 134 0.11 14.59 4.11
C LYS A 134 0.88 15.80 4.65
N LEU A 135 0.20 16.84 5.13
CA LEU A 135 0.80 18.01 5.78
C LEU A 135 1.00 17.83 7.29
N MET A 136 0.34 16.84 7.90
CA MET A 136 0.46 16.56 9.34
C MET A 136 1.80 15.92 9.71
N ARG A 137 2.52 15.34 8.74
CA ARG A 137 3.84 14.78 8.97
C ARG A 137 4.84 15.91 9.24
N THR A 138 5.25 16.06 10.50
CA THR A 138 6.36 16.93 10.89
C THR A 138 7.65 16.42 10.26
N ARG A 139 8.13 17.08 9.20
CA ARG A 139 9.48 16.84 8.69
C ARG A 139 10.46 17.53 9.64
N SER A 140 11.48 16.82 10.13
CA SER A 140 12.68 17.48 10.64
C SER A 140 13.26 18.33 9.50
N LYS A 141 13.80 19.51 9.82
CA LYS A 141 14.22 20.54 8.85
C LYS A 141 15.31 20.10 7.84
N ASP A 142 15.84 18.89 7.93
CA ASP A 142 17.04 18.46 7.21
C ASP A 142 16.81 17.54 6.00
N SER A 143 15.59 17.49 5.44
CA SER A 143 15.35 16.74 4.20
C SER A 143 14.52 17.54 3.20
N VAL A 144 15.04 18.70 2.82
CA VAL A 144 14.83 19.30 1.50
C VAL A 144 16.04 18.79 0.70
N GLU A 145 15.94 17.69 -0.01
CA GLU A 145 15.51 17.62 -1.39
C GLU A 145 15.17 16.14 -1.70
N LYS A 146 13.92 15.85 -2.10
CA LYS A 146 13.74 14.69 -2.99
C LYS A 146 14.20 15.20 -4.35
N LYS A 147 15.38 14.77 -4.80
CA LYS A 147 15.75 14.90 -6.20
C LYS A 147 14.85 13.95 -6.97
N ASP A 148 13.95 14.53 -7.75
CA ASP A 148 13.30 13.82 -8.84
C ASP A 148 14.40 13.54 -9.88
N GLU A 149 14.78 12.27 -10.04
CA GLU A 149 15.48 11.77 -11.23
C GLU A 149 14.44 11.14 -12.17
#